data_AF-A0A8S3ZKH1-F1
#
_entry.id   AF-A0A8S3ZKH1-F1
#
_cell.length_a   1.000
_cell.length_b   1.000
_cell.length_c   1.000
_cell.angle_alpha   90.00
_cell.angle_beta   90.00
_cell.angle_gamma   90.00
#
_symmetry.space_group_name_H-M   'P 1'
#
loop_
_entity.id
_entity.type
_entity.pdbx_description
1 polymer ?
#
loop_
_entity_poly.entity_id
_entity_poly.type
_entity_poly.pdbx_seq_one_letter_code
_entity_poly.pdbx_strand_id
1 'polypeptide(L)'
;CMAGNYGANCTLFCSRLCKDHDCDKTSGQCRACMNGQPPNCTDCPGGTYGSKCSLTCPQFCDYNICDIHLGQCFGCQEGKILPFCLDLDLSVDPAAYHFRPNPFWLTLIVPPLVALFACLFVRRKKSTREHAERAGL
;
A
#
# COMPACT_ATOMS: atom_id res chain seq x y z
N CYS A 1 37.25 23.99 4.08
CA CYS A 1 36.20 24.82 4.69
C CYS A 1 35.38 23.99 5.67
N MET A 2 34.79 24.61 6.68
CA MET A 2 33.85 23.94 7.60
C MET A 2 32.54 23.53 6.90
N ALA A 3 31.73 22.67 7.53
CA ALA A 3 30.40 22.34 7.05
C ALA A 3 29.57 23.62 6.88
N GLY A 4 28.82 23.73 5.77
CA GLY A 4 28.10 24.97 5.43
C GLY A 4 28.88 26.00 4.61
N ASN A 5 30.20 25.87 4.43
CA ASN A 5 31.00 26.84 3.66
C ASN A 5 31.80 26.20 2.50
N TYR A 6 32.01 26.98 1.43
CA TYR A 6 32.81 26.62 0.26
C TYR A 6 33.58 27.82 -0.34
N GLY A 7 34.39 27.56 -1.37
CA GLY A 7 35.15 28.54 -2.12
C GLY A 7 36.60 28.66 -1.64
N ALA A 8 37.45 29.33 -2.43
CA ALA A 8 38.89 29.43 -2.18
C ALA A 8 39.23 29.99 -0.78
N ASN A 9 38.38 30.87 -0.25
CA ASN A 9 38.53 31.48 1.08
C ASN A 9 37.50 31.01 2.11
N CYS A 10 36.66 30.02 1.78
CA CYS A 10 35.61 29.50 2.68
C CYS A 10 34.60 30.57 3.17
N THR A 11 34.43 31.65 2.41
CA THR A 11 33.51 32.75 2.70
C THR A 11 32.13 32.58 2.07
N LEU A 12 31.99 31.64 1.13
CA LEU A 12 30.72 31.36 0.47
C LEU A 12 29.97 30.29 1.25
N PHE A 13 28.64 30.42 1.32
CA PHE A 13 27.77 29.51 2.06
C PHE A 13 27.11 28.49 1.14
N CYS A 14 27.10 27.23 1.54
CA CYS A 14 26.36 26.17 0.88
C CYS A 14 24.87 26.51 0.80
N SER A 15 24.19 26.03 -0.26
CA SER A 15 22.73 26.18 -0.37
C SER A 15 22.03 25.57 0.84
N ARG A 16 20.97 26.23 1.31
CA ARG A 16 20.12 25.69 2.39
C ARG A 16 19.38 24.42 1.98
N LEU A 17 19.30 24.15 0.68
CA LEU A 17 18.65 22.98 0.11
C LEU A 17 19.60 21.78 0.02
N CYS A 18 20.91 21.97 0.25
CA CYS A 18 21.83 20.84 0.39
C CYS A 18 21.48 20.04 1.65
N LYS A 19 21.49 18.71 1.53
CA LYS A 19 21.33 17.83 2.69
C LYS A 19 22.40 18.13 3.74
N ASP A 20 21.99 18.26 5.00
CA ASP A 20 22.85 18.59 6.15
C ASP A 20 23.66 19.89 5.99
N HIS A 21 23.26 20.78 5.08
CA HIS A 21 24.02 21.96 4.68
C HIS A 21 25.45 21.65 4.19
N ASP A 22 25.68 20.43 3.67
CA ASP A 22 26.99 20.04 3.15
C ASP A 22 27.05 20.15 1.62
N CYS A 23 28.12 20.78 1.15
CA CYS A 23 28.42 20.99 -0.25
C CYS A 23 29.91 20.84 -0.52
N ASP A 24 30.25 20.63 -1.78
CA ASP A 24 31.64 20.56 -2.23
C ASP A 24 32.40 21.84 -1.88
N LYS A 25 33.57 21.69 -1.26
CA LYS A 25 34.31 22.82 -0.68
C LYS A 25 34.91 23.76 -1.72
N THR A 26 34.96 23.32 -2.98
CA THR A 26 35.56 24.05 -4.10
C THR A 26 34.48 24.67 -4.98
N SER A 27 33.52 23.86 -5.41
CA SER A 27 32.48 24.24 -6.37
C SER A 27 31.18 24.73 -5.73
N GLY A 28 30.95 24.45 -4.45
CA GLY A 28 29.71 24.79 -3.75
C GLY A 28 28.52 23.90 -4.09
N GLN A 29 28.74 22.87 -4.91
CA GLN A 29 27.70 21.96 -5.38
C GLN A 29 27.27 20.98 -4.29
N CYS A 30 25.97 20.80 -4.12
CA CYS A 30 25.44 19.82 -3.18
C CYS A 30 25.64 18.39 -3.73
N ARG A 31 26.11 17.47 -2.89
CA ARG A 31 26.17 16.03 -3.26
C ARG A 31 24.80 15.35 -3.16
N ALA A 32 23.98 15.83 -2.23
CA ALA A 32 22.62 15.40 -2.02
C ALA A 32 21.78 16.61 -1.62
N CYS A 33 20.50 16.57 -1.99
CA CYS A 33 19.55 17.63 -1.70
C CYS A 33 18.56 17.16 -0.65
N MET A 34 18.06 18.10 0.15
CA MET A 34 16.83 17.87 0.92
C MET A 34 15.66 17.74 -0.05
N ASN A 35 15.58 18.68 -1.00
CA ASN A 35 14.59 18.76 -2.08
C ASN A 35 15.27 19.07 -3.43
N GLY A 36 14.72 18.52 -4.51
CA GLY A 36 15.21 18.81 -5.85
C GLY A 36 16.44 18.01 -6.30
N GLN A 37 17.07 18.46 -7.39
CA GLN A 37 18.13 17.73 -8.10
C GLN A 37 19.54 18.30 -7.81
N PRO A 38 20.52 17.48 -7.40
CA PRO A 38 21.94 17.88 -7.41
C PRO A 38 22.40 18.25 -8.83
N PRO A 39 23.39 19.14 -9.00
CA PRO A 39 24.25 19.73 -7.95
C PRO A 39 23.70 21.01 -7.31
N ASN A 40 22.69 21.65 -7.89
CA ASN A 40 22.20 22.96 -7.43
C ASN A 40 20.98 22.88 -6.49
N CYS A 41 20.38 21.68 -6.35
CA CYS A 41 19.17 21.46 -5.55
C CYS A 41 18.04 22.43 -5.94
N THR A 42 17.73 22.50 -7.22
CA THR A 42 16.55 23.22 -7.73
C THR A 42 15.32 22.34 -7.64
N ASP A 43 14.15 22.93 -7.45
CA ASP A 43 12.87 22.20 -7.47
C ASP A 43 12.76 21.31 -8.71
N CYS A 44 12.10 20.17 -8.54
CA CYS A 44 11.92 19.23 -9.64
C CYS A 44 11.12 19.89 -10.78
N PRO A 45 11.47 19.60 -12.04
CA PRO A 45 10.64 20.02 -13.16
C PRO A 45 9.21 19.50 -12.96
N GLY A 46 8.22 20.33 -13.31
CA GLY A 46 6.81 20.00 -13.14
C GLY A 46 6.48 18.62 -13.69
N GLY A 47 5.67 17.84 -12.96
CA GLY A 47 5.37 16.47 -13.30
C GLY A 47 6.39 15.43 -12.79
N THR A 48 7.40 15.82 -12.01
CA THR A 48 8.35 14.87 -11.39
C THR A 48 8.60 15.13 -9.91
N TYR A 49 8.94 14.07 -9.18
CA TYR A 49 9.22 14.10 -7.74
C TYR A 49 10.33 13.11 -7.36
N GLY A 50 10.71 13.15 -6.08
CA GLY A 50 11.76 12.35 -5.47
C GLY A 50 13.12 13.06 -5.45
N SER A 51 14.07 12.47 -4.72
CA SER A 51 15.42 13.03 -4.50
C SER A 51 16.27 13.20 -5.76
N LYS A 52 15.82 12.63 -6.89
CA LYS A 52 16.44 12.76 -8.20
C LYS A 52 15.47 13.18 -9.32
N CYS A 53 14.27 13.65 -8.94
CA CYS A 53 13.22 14.01 -9.89
C CYS A 53 12.97 12.94 -10.97
N SER A 54 13.19 11.67 -10.62
CA SER A 54 13.13 10.53 -11.55
C SER A 54 11.79 9.82 -11.51
N LEU A 55 10.95 10.16 -10.52
CA LEU A 55 9.61 9.63 -10.37
C LEU A 55 8.64 10.63 -11.01
N THR A 56 7.68 10.12 -11.77
CA THR A 56 6.69 10.96 -12.46
C THR A 56 5.47 11.14 -11.57
N CYS A 57 4.97 12.36 -11.45
CA CYS A 57 3.71 12.64 -10.75
C CYS A 57 2.58 11.79 -11.32
N PRO A 58 1.59 11.41 -10.50
CA PRO A 58 0.40 10.71 -10.98
C PRO A 58 -0.25 11.43 -12.16
N GLN A 59 -0.62 10.65 -13.17
CA GLN A 59 -1.50 11.10 -14.24
C GLN A 59 -2.80 11.57 -13.57
N PHE A 60 -3.33 12.74 -13.91
CA PHE A 60 -4.52 13.37 -13.28
C PHE A 60 -4.31 14.22 -12.02
N CYS A 61 -3.06 14.45 -11.56
CA CYS A 61 -2.84 15.59 -10.66
C CYS A 61 -3.22 16.90 -11.37
N ASP A 62 -3.82 17.84 -10.64
CA ASP A 62 -4.05 19.19 -11.16
C ASP A 62 -2.74 19.84 -11.61
N TYR A 63 -2.75 20.40 -12.83
CA TYR A 63 -1.59 21.03 -13.47
C TYR A 63 -0.34 20.12 -13.57
N ASN A 64 -0.47 18.80 -13.39
CA ASN A 64 0.65 17.84 -13.24
C ASN A 64 1.61 18.21 -12.09
N ILE A 65 1.11 18.84 -11.03
CA ILE A 65 1.92 19.22 -9.87
C ILE A 65 1.64 18.22 -8.74
N CYS A 66 2.70 17.67 -8.17
CA CYS A 66 2.65 16.82 -7.00
C CYS A 66 3.72 17.22 -5.98
N ASP A 67 3.56 16.77 -4.75
CA ASP A 67 4.53 16.93 -3.69
C ASP A 67 5.88 16.34 -4.11
N ILE A 68 6.93 17.14 -4.01
CA ILE A 68 8.26 16.80 -4.51
C ILE A 68 8.92 15.66 -3.74
N HIS A 69 8.42 15.29 -2.55
CA HIS A 69 8.96 14.21 -1.73
C HIS A 69 8.09 12.96 -1.80
N LEU A 70 6.78 13.13 -1.65
CA LEU A 70 5.81 12.04 -1.52
C LEU A 70 5.16 11.66 -2.85
N GLY A 71 5.20 12.54 -3.85
CA GLY A 71 4.50 12.35 -5.13
C GLY A 71 2.98 12.49 -5.01
N GLN A 72 2.49 13.09 -3.94
CA GLN A 72 1.06 13.26 -3.67
C GLN A 72 0.52 14.50 -4.38
N CYS A 73 -0.61 14.38 -5.08
CA CYS A 73 -1.25 15.52 -5.73
C CYS A 73 -1.92 16.43 -4.68
N PHE A 74 -1.87 17.74 -4.90
CA PHE A 74 -2.61 18.73 -4.08
C PHE A 74 -4.09 18.81 -4.46
N GLY A 75 -4.41 18.40 -5.69
CA GLY A 75 -5.75 18.37 -6.27
C GLY A 75 -5.78 17.38 -7.42
N CYS A 76 -6.98 16.89 -7.73
CA CYS A 76 -7.20 15.91 -8.78
C CYS A 76 -8.28 16.39 -9.73
N GLN A 77 -8.15 15.98 -10.99
CA GLN A 77 -9.20 16.15 -12.00
C GLN A 77 -10.51 15.46 -11.57
N GLU A 78 -11.63 15.91 -12.14
CA GLU A 78 -12.97 15.43 -11.77
C GLU A 78 -13.07 13.90 -11.78
N GLY A 79 -13.67 13.34 -10.72
CA GLY A 79 -13.90 11.90 -10.58
C GLY A 79 -12.73 11.08 -10.02
N LYS A 80 -11.58 11.71 -9.74
CA LYS A 80 -10.41 11.05 -9.14
C LYS A 80 -10.27 11.36 -7.64
N ILE A 81 -9.62 10.47 -6.91
CA ILE A 81 -9.41 10.64 -5.46
C ILE A 81 -7.95 10.91 -5.07
N LEU A 82 -7.76 11.82 -4.12
CA LEU A 82 -6.46 12.03 -3.47
C LEU A 82 -5.99 10.76 -2.72
N PRO A 83 -4.68 10.64 -2.44
CA PRO A 83 -3.61 11.58 -2.78
C PRO A 83 -2.91 11.29 -4.13
N PHE A 84 -3.32 10.25 -4.86
CA PHE A 84 -2.66 9.82 -6.11
C PHE A 84 -3.56 9.90 -7.36
N CYS A 85 -4.71 10.58 -7.25
CA CYS A 85 -5.70 10.73 -8.32
C CYS A 85 -6.05 9.42 -9.03
N LEU A 86 -6.27 8.38 -8.21
CA LEU A 86 -6.70 7.07 -8.69
C LEU A 86 -8.20 7.10 -8.97
N ASP A 87 -8.62 6.28 -9.92
CA ASP A 87 -10.03 5.91 -10.04
C ASP A 87 -10.43 5.13 -8.80
N LEU A 88 -11.56 5.51 -8.20
CA LEU A 88 -12.27 4.61 -7.31
C LEU A 88 -12.85 3.50 -8.19
N ASP A 89 -12.07 2.44 -8.42
CA ASP A 89 -12.64 1.16 -8.84
C ASP A 89 -13.51 0.64 -7.69
N LEU A 90 -14.75 1.13 -7.65
CA LEU A 90 -15.88 0.42 -7.05
C LEU A 90 -16.20 -0.88 -7.82
N SER A 91 -15.44 -1.20 -8.88
CA SER A 91 -15.36 -2.51 -9.51
C SER A 91 -14.34 -3.43 -8.82
N VAL A 92 -14.11 -3.31 -7.51
CA VAL A 92 -13.93 -4.56 -6.75
C VAL A 92 -15.25 -5.29 -6.93
N ASP A 93 -15.35 -6.05 -8.01
CA ASP A 93 -16.48 -6.90 -8.28
C ASP A 93 -16.75 -7.63 -6.96
N PRO A 94 -17.94 -7.53 -6.38
CA PRO A 94 -18.28 -8.38 -5.25
C PRO A 94 -18.13 -9.88 -5.58
N ALA A 95 -17.95 -10.22 -6.88
CA ALA A 95 -17.57 -11.54 -7.37
C ALA A 95 -16.08 -11.93 -7.19
N ALA A 96 -15.15 -10.99 -7.00
CA ALA A 96 -13.74 -11.33 -6.71
C ALA A 96 -13.55 -11.78 -5.26
N TYR A 97 -14.47 -11.41 -4.36
CA TYR A 97 -14.61 -11.99 -3.03
C TYR A 97 -15.52 -13.23 -3.03
N HIS A 98 -15.56 -13.99 -4.13
CA HIS A 98 -15.79 -15.41 -3.98
C HIS A 98 -14.60 -15.97 -3.19
N PHE A 99 -14.77 -16.00 -1.85
CA PHE A 99 -14.22 -17.05 -1.01
C PHE A 99 -14.44 -18.33 -1.81
N ARG A 100 -13.42 -18.83 -2.53
CA ARG A 100 -13.51 -20.18 -3.09
C ARG A 100 -13.51 -21.03 -1.84
N PRO A 101 -14.64 -21.59 -1.36
CA PRO A 101 -14.55 -22.56 -0.30
C PRO A 101 -13.63 -23.63 -0.88
N ASN A 102 -12.45 -23.80 -0.28
CA ASN A 102 -11.54 -24.83 -0.71
C ASN A 102 -12.39 -26.13 -0.75
N PRO A 103 -12.64 -26.73 -1.93
CA PRO A 103 -13.64 -27.79 -2.08
C PRO A 103 -13.34 -28.99 -1.17
N PHE A 104 -12.10 -29.08 -0.71
CA PHE A 104 -11.65 -29.96 0.35
C PHE A 104 -12.54 -29.94 1.60
N TRP A 105 -12.97 -28.79 2.11
CA TRP A 105 -13.76 -28.75 3.34
C TRP A 105 -15.16 -29.35 3.14
N LEU A 106 -15.76 -29.14 1.96
CA LEU A 106 -17.08 -29.70 1.62
C LEU A 106 -17.02 -31.22 1.48
N THR A 107 -15.93 -31.78 0.96
CA THR A 107 -15.78 -33.23 0.79
C THR A 107 -15.23 -33.95 2.02
N LEU A 108 -14.43 -33.27 2.86
CA LEU A 108 -13.84 -33.88 4.06
C LEU A 108 -14.73 -33.77 5.29
N ILE A 109 -15.49 -32.68 5.47
CA ILE A 109 -16.24 -32.44 6.71
C ILE A 109 -17.72 -32.83 6.58
N VAL A 110 -18.36 -32.55 5.44
CA VAL A 110 -19.81 -32.76 5.30
C VAL A 110 -20.19 -34.25 5.32
N PRO A 111 -19.51 -35.16 4.59
CA PRO A 111 -19.84 -36.58 4.62
C PRO A 111 -19.72 -37.23 6.02
N PRO A 112 -18.64 -37.01 6.81
CA PRO A 112 -18.58 -37.58 8.15
C PRO A 112 -19.61 -36.97 9.10
N LEU A 113 -19.97 -35.69 8.97
CA LEU A 113 -21.04 -35.11 9.77
C LEU A 113 -22.40 -35.73 9.44
N VAL A 114 -22.72 -35.92 8.15
CA VAL A 114 -23.96 -36.58 7.71
C VAL A 114 -24.00 -38.03 8.20
N ALA A 115 -22.89 -38.77 8.09
CA ALA A 115 -22.79 -40.14 8.58
C ALA A 115 -22.95 -40.21 10.11
N LEU A 116 -22.34 -39.29 10.87
CA LEU A 116 -22.51 -39.20 12.31
C LEU A 116 -23.95 -38.88 12.69
N PHE A 117 -24.58 -37.90 12.06
CA PHE A 117 -26.00 -37.57 12.30
C PHE A 117 -26.92 -38.75 11.99
N ALA A 118 -26.69 -39.44 10.86
CA ALA A 118 -27.44 -40.64 10.50
C ALA A 118 -27.22 -41.76 11.52
N CYS A 119 -25.99 -42.02 11.94
CA CYS A 119 -25.67 -43.00 12.97
C CYS A 119 -26.32 -42.64 14.31
N LEU A 120 -26.29 -41.38 14.72
CA LEU A 120 -26.95 -40.91 15.94
C LEU A 120 -28.47 -41.04 15.83
N PHE A 121 -29.06 -40.73 14.67
CA PHE A 121 -30.48 -40.89 14.43
C PHE A 121 -30.91 -42.35 14.46
N VAL A 122 -30.14 -43.25 13.82
CA VAL A 122 -30.37 -44.70 13.86
C VAL A 122 -30.18 -45.24 15.27
N ARG A 123 -29.14 -44.79 16.00
CA ARG A 123 -28.91 -45.17 17.41
C ARG A 123 -30.02 -44.69 18.32
N ARG A 124 -30.49 -43.45 18.14
CA ARG A 124 -31.65 -42.91 18.87
C ARG A 124 -32.89 -43.73 18.57
N LYS A 125 -33.18 -44.01 17.30
CA LYS A 125 -34.33 -44.84 16.90
C LYS A 125 -34.23 -46.27 17.45
N LYS A 126 -33.03 -46.87 17.48
CA LYS A 126 -32.80 -48.19 18.06
C LYS A 126 -32.99 -48.18 19.58
N SER A 127 -32.42 -47.20 20.28
CA SER A 127 -32.59 -47.05 21.73
C SER A 127 -34.06 -46.81 22.11
N THR A 128 -34.81 -46.00 21.37
CA THR A 128 -36.26 -45.82 21.62
C THR A 128 -37.04 -47.12 21.37
N ARG A 129 -36.64 -47.95 20.40
CA ARG A 129 -37.26 -49.28 20.19
C ARG A 129 -36.92 -50.25 21.33
N GLU A 130 -35.67 -50.30 21.79
CA GLU A 130 -35.25 -51.14 22.90
C GLU A 130 -35.89 -50.72 24.24
N HIS A 131 -36.13 -49.42 24.46
CA HIS A 131 -36.91 -48.93 25.61
C HIS A 131 -38.40 -49.23 25.49
N ALA A 132 -38.99 -49.15 24.29
CA ALA A 132 -40.39 -49.52 24.06
C ALA A 132 -40.63 -51.02 24.26
N GLU A 133 -39.67 -51.87 23.90
CA GLU A 133 -39.76 -53.32 24.08
C GLU A 133 -39.57 -53.75 25.54
N ARG A 134 -38.78 -53.01 26.34
CA ARG A 134 -38.63 -53.23 27.80
C ARG A 134 -39.73 -52.62 28.66
N ALA A 135 -40.55 -51.71 28.13
CA ALA A 135 -41.66 -51.08 28.85
C ALA A 135 -43.02 -51.77 28.60
N GLY A 136 -43.04 -52.80 27.72
CA GLY A 136 -44.21 -53.61 27.39
C GLY A 136 -44.13 -55.07 27.86
N LEU A 137 -43.22 -55.37 28.79
CA LEU A 137 -43.07 -56.63 29.51
C LEU A 137 -43.06 -56.31 31.01
#